data_AF-A0A7Y5N6J1-F1
#
_entry.id   AF-A0A7Y5N6J1-F1
#
_cell.length_a   1.000
_cell.length_b   1.000
_cell.length_c   1.000
_cell.angle_alpha   90.00
_cell.angle_beta   90.00
_cell.angle_gamma   90.00
#
_symmetry.space_group_name_H-M   'P 1'
#
loop_
_entity.id
_entity.type
_entity.pdbx_description
1 polymer ?
#
loop_
_entity_poly.entity_id
_entity_poly.type
_entity_poly.pdbx_seq_one_letter_code
_entity_poly.pdbx_strand_id
1 'polypeptide(L)'
;MHPDDRRESLIGVFLDLAHREGRPPTTSEIAREAGVAEGTIFRVFATKDALQDEAVQTAFCPAPVRRSIAAIGTDLPLRDRLVAFTTIMQRRFTEVFGLMGALGLTEPPNRGPHLACYAAGRHLRGATDAPETGAEDCEPHQPLLDTIHQLVLGES
;
A
#
# COMPACT_ATOMS: atom_id res chain seq x y z
N MET A 1 -22.51 -6.62 -4.64
CA MET A 1 -21.06 -6.38 -4.43
C MET A 1 -20.36 -6.97 -5.63
N HIS A 2 -19.70 -6.12 -6.42
CA HIS A 2 -18.91 -6.56 -7.56
C HIS A 2 -17.79 -7.50 -7.05
N PRO A 3 -17.32 -8.50 -7.83
CA PRO A 3 -16.24 -9.38 -7.40
C PRO A 3 -14.99 -8.65 -6.91
N ASP A 4 -14.66 -7.50 -7.51
CA ASP A 4 -13.53 -6.67 -7.09
C ASP A 4 -13.79 -5.95 -5.75
N ASP A 5 -14.99 -5.43 -5.50
CA ASP A 5 -15.34 -4.82 -4.20
C ASP A 5 -15.14 -5.82 -3.05
N ARG A 6 -15.46 -7.10 -3.28
CA ARG A 6 -15.28 -8.16 -2.27
C ARG A 6 -13.81 -8.45 -2.01
N ARG A 7 -13.01 -8.42 -3.06
CA ARG A 7 -11.57 -8.65 -2.97
C ARG A 7 -10.87 -7.53 -2.19
N GLU A 8 -11.16 -6.28 -2.52
CA GLU A 8 -10.66 -5.11 -1.79
C GLU A 8 -11.09 -5.13 -0.31
N SER A 9 -12.34 -5.52 -0.05
CA SER A 9 -12.84 -5.67 1.32
C SER A 9 -12.06 -6.72 2.13
N LEU A 10 -11.75 -7.88 1.53
CA LEU A 10 -10.96 -8.92 2.20
C LEU A 10 -9.51 -8.49 2.45
N ILE A 11 -8.91 -7.73 1.53
CA ILE A 11 -7.58 -7.13 1.72
C ILE A 11 -7.59 -6.15 2.89
N GLY A 12 -8.59 -5.25 2.96
CA GLY A 12 -8.73 -4.31 4.07
C GLY A 12 -8.85 -5.04 5.41
N VAL A 13 -9.71 -6.05 5.49
CA VAL A 13 -9.88 -6.88 6.70
C VAL A 13 -8.57 -7.57 7.10
N PHE A 14 -7.82 -8.12 6.13
CA PHE A 14 -6.52 -8.75 6.41
C PHE A 14 -5.54 -7.75 7.03
N LEU A 15 -5.41 -6.56 6.44
CA LEU A 15 -4.46 -5.53 6.89
C LEU A 15 -4.83 -4.99 8.28
N ASP A 16 -6.11 -4.74 8.53
CA ASP A 16 -6.61 -4.25 9.81
C ASP A 16 -6.37 -5.27 10.93
N LEU A 17 -6.63 -6.55 10.67
CA LEU A 17 -6.33 -7.64 11.60
C LEU A 17 -4.83 -7.76 11.84
N ALA A 18 -4.01 -7.75 10.78
CA ALA A 18 -2.57 -7.87 10.91
C ALA A 18 -1.98 -6.74 11.76
N HIS A 19 -2.44 -5.50 11.54
CA HIS A 19 -2.01 -4.34 12.30
C HIS A 19 -2.44 -4.43 13.77
N ARG A 20 -3.70 -4.81 14.03
CA ARG A 20 -4.25 -4.85 15.39
C ARG A 20 -3.67 -5.98 16.24
N GLU A 21 -3.48 -7.15 15.65
CA GLU A 21 -3.03 -8.35 16.37
C GLU A 21 -1.50 -8.50 16.36
N GLY A 22 -0.78 -7.71 15.56
CA GLY A 22 0.68 -7.77 15.45
C GLY A 22 1.21 -9.08 14.85
N ARG A 23 0.38 -9.80 14.09
CA ARG A 23 0.70 -11.08 13.42
C ARG A 23 -0.19 -11.30 12.20
N PRO A 24 0.17 -12.17 11.24
CA PRO A 24 -0.73 -12.51 10.14
C PRO A 24 -2.00 -13.19 10.68
N PRO A 25 -3.21 -12.75 10.30
CA PRO A 25 -4.45 -13.37 10.75
C PRO A 25 -4.65 -14.77 10.14
N THR A 26 -5.44 -15.62 10.79
CA THR A 26 -5.89 -16.90 10.22
C THR A 26 -7.04 -16.69 9.25
N THR A 27 -7.33 -17.69 8.39
CA THR A 27 -8.50 -17.64 7.49
C THR A 27 -9.82 -17.54 8.27
N SER A 28 -9.90 -18.20 9.42
CA SER A 28 -11.06 -18.14 10.32
C SER A 28 -11.27 -16.74 10.91
N GLU A 29 -10.19 -16.04 11.30
CA GLU A 29 -10.26 -14.66 11.80
C GLU A 29 -10.74 -13.70 10.72
N ILE A 30 -10.18 -13.82 9.51
CA ILE A 30 -10.57 -13.00 8.35
C ILE A 30 -12.04 -13.24 8.00
N ALA A 31 -12.49 -14.50 7.95
CA ALA A 31 -13.86 -14.86 7.62
C ALA A 31 -14.85 -14.29 8.64
N ARG A 32 -14.52 -14.43 9.93
CA ARG A 32 -15.32 -13.88 11.04
C ARG A 32 -15.43 -12.36 10.95
N GLU A 33 -14.31 -11.67 10.74
CA GLU A 33 -14.27 -10.20 10.67
C GLU A 33 -15.00 -9.65 9.42
N ALA A 34 -14.84 -10.33 8.28
CA ALA A 34 -15.52 -9.97 7.03
C ALA A 34 -17.01 -10.39 6.99
N GLY A 35 -17.50 -11.15 7.98
CA GLY A 35 -18.86 -11.67 8.00
C GLY A 35 -19.17 -12.64 6.86
N VAL A 36 -18.18 -13.45 6.44
CA VAL A 36 -18.31 -14.43 5.34
C VAL A 36 -17.88 -15.83 5.80
N ALA A 37 -18.26 -16.86 5.03
CA ALA A 37 -17.70 -18.20 5.22
C ALA A 37 -16.27 -18.28 4.67
N GLU A 38 -15.38 -19.08 5.27
CA GLU A 38 -13.99 -19.28 4.79
C GLU A 38 -13.92 -19.68 3.31
N GLY A 39 -14.83 -20.55 2.85
CA GLY A 39 -14.92 -20.92 1.43
C GLY A 39 -15.19 -19.75 0.48
N THR A 40 -15.70 -18.62 0.98
CA THR A 40 -15.85 -17.38 0.20
C THR A 40 -14.50 -16.71 -0.02
N ILE A 41 -13.60 -16.74 0.96
CA ILE A 41 -12.23 -16.25 0.80
C ILE A 41 -11.54 -17.05 -0.30
N PHE A 42 -11.65 -18.38 -0.25
CA PHE A 42 -11.01 -19.26 -1.24
C PHE A 42 -11.61 -19.19 -2.66
N ARG A 43 -12.84 -18.68 -2.81
CA ARG A 43 -13.41 -18.34 -4.12
C ARG A 43 -12.82 -17.06 -4.71
N VAL A 44 -12.36 -16.15 -3.85
CA VAL A 44 -11.77 -14.87 -4.28
C VAL A 44 -10.26 -15.00 -4.44
N PHE A 45 -9.59 -15.72 -3.55
CA PHE A 45 -8.15 -15.95 -3.54
C PHE A 45 -7.86 -17.46 -3.53
N ALA A 46 -6.96 -17.92 -4.40
CA ALA A 46 -6.67 -19.35 -4.48
C ALA A 46 -6.07 -19.93 -3.19
N THR A 47 -5.28 -19.12 -2.48
CA THR A 47 -4.64 -19.49 -1.21
C THR A 47 -4.68 -18.32 -0.23
N LYS A 48 -4.42 -18.60 1.05
CA LYS A 48 -4.19 -17.56 2.06
C LYS A 48 -2.98 -16.69 1.67
N ASP A 49 -1.92 -17.31 1.19
CA ASP A 49 -0.70 -16.62 0.77
C ASP A 49 -0.98 -15.64 -0.37
N ALA A 50 -1.80 -16.02 -1.35
CA ALA A 50 -2.21 -15.11 -2.42
C ALA A 50 -2.98 -13.87 -1.92
N LEU A 51 -3.79 -14.01 -0.87
CA LEU A 51 -4.41 -12.86 -0.20
C LEU A 51 -3.36 -12.01 0.52
N GLN A 52 -2.46 -12.65 1.26
CA GLN A 52 -1.39 -11.96 1.98
C GLN A 52 -0.48 -11.18 1.03
N ASP A 53 -0.03 -11.78 -0.06
CA ASP A 53 0.85 -11.15 -1.05
C ASP A 53 0.20 -9.91 -1.65
N GLU A 54 -1.08 -10.00 -2.04
CA GLU A 54 -1.81 -8.86 -2.58
C GLU A 54 -2.08 -7.77 -1.54
N ALA A 55 -2.35 -8.16 -0.29
CA ALA A 55 -2.50 -7.22 0.81
C ALA A 55 -1.18 -6.47 1.09
N VAL A 56 -0.05 -7.19 1.07
CA VAL A 56 1.29 -6.59 1.19
C VAL A 56 1.54 -5.62 0.03
N GLN A 57 1.31 -6.03 -1.22
CA GLN A 57 1.50 -5.13 -2.37
C GLN A 57 0.61 -3.88 -2.29
N THR A 58 -0.64 -4.04 -1.82
CA THR A 58 -1.58 -2.95 -1.60
C THR A 58 -1.08 -1.98 -0.52
N ALA A 59 -0.70 -2.48 0.65
CA ALA A 59 -0.27 -1.66 1.79
C ALA A 59 1.03 -0.92 1.49
N PHE A 60 1.99 -1.58 0.83
CA PHE A 60 3.30 -1.02 0.55
C PHE A 60 3.35 -0.16 -0.72
N CYS A 61 2.24 -0.08 -1.47
CA CYS A 61 2.09 0.81 -2.62
C CYS A 61 2.33 2.29 -2.21
N PRO A 62 3.24 3.04 -2.88
CA PRO A 62 3.50 4.44 -2.57
C PRO A 62 2.52 5.43 -3.20
N ALA A 63 1.60 4.96 -4.05
CA ALA A 63 0.71 5.84 -4.77
C ALA A 63 -0.21 6.70 -3.86
N PRO A 64 -0.84 6.14 -2.82
CA PRO A 64 -1.69 6.92 -1.92
C PRO A 64 -0.93 8.01 -1.17
N VAL A 65 0.26 7.70 -0.62
CA VAL A 65 1.06 8.69 0.12
C VAL A 65 1.52 9.82 -0.79
N ARG A 66 1.96 9.50 -2.02
CA ARG A 66 2.36 10.50 -3.01
C ARG A 66 1.20 11.41 -3.39
N ARG A 67 0.00 10.85 -3.60
CA ARG A 67 -1.21 11.63 -3.85
C ARG A 67 -1.51 12.59 -2.70
N SER A 68 -1.36 12.14 -1.45
CA SER A 68 -1.57 12.99 -0.27
C SER A 68 -0.56 14.13 -0.19
N ILE A 69 0.71 13.89 -0.54
CA ILE A 69 1.75 14.94 -0.56
C ILE A 69 1.45 15.95 -1.68
N ALA A 70 1.10 15.48 -2.88
CA ALA A 70 0.77 16.35 -4.01
C ALA A 70 -0.49 17.20 -3.79
N ALA A 71 -1.36 16.80 -2.85
CA ALA A 71 -2.55 17.55 -2.48
C ALA A 71 -2.28 18.66 -1.44
N ILE A 72 -1.04 18.81 -0.96
CA ILE A 72 -0.68 19.93 -0.07
C ILE A 72 -0.70 21.22 -0.88
N GLY A 73 -1.53 22.18 -0.46
CA GLY A 73 -1.63 23.49 -1.12
C GLY A 73 -0.29 24.20 -1.19
N THR A 74 0.11 24.63 -2.38
CA THR A 74 1.35 25.37 -2.62
C THR A 74 1.24 26.85 -2.22
N ASP A 75 0.02 27.32 -2.00
CA ASP A 75 -0.34 28.65 -1.48
C ASP A 75 -0.12 28.78 0.04
N LEU A 76 0.02 27.65 0.74
CA LEU A 76 0.29 27.63 2.17
C LEU A 76 1.69 28.17 2.49
N PRO A 77 1.88 28.81 3.66
CA PRO A 77 3.22 29.13 4.16
C PRO A 77 4.12 27.88 4.23
N LEU A 78 5.41 28.02 3.92
CA LEU A 78 6.37 26.91 3.89
C LEU A 78 6.33 26.05 5.17
N ARG A 79 6.23 26.69 6.34
CA ARG A 79 6.11 26.00 7.63
C ARG A 79 4.92 25.04 7.63
N ASP A 80 3.76 25.48 7.20
CA ASP A 80 2.52 24.70 7.24
C ASP A 80 2.58 23.54 6.24
N ARG A 81 3.20 23.76 5.08
CA ARG A 81 3.48 22.72 4.08
C ARG A 81 4.39 21.62 4.62
N LEU A 82 5.45 21.99 5.34
CA LEU A 82 6.36 21.04 5.98
C LEU A 82 5.68 20.26 7.11
N VAL A 83 4.83 20.92 7.90
CA VAL A 83 4.02 20.24 8.93
C VAL A 83 3.08 19.22 8.28
N ALA A 84 2.36 19.59 7.22
CA ALA A 84 1.47 18.69 6.50
C ALA A 84 2.20 17.48 5.92
N PHE A 85 3.32 17.73 5.23
CA PHE A 85 4.19 16.67 4.70
C PHE A 85 4.68 15.72 5.80
N THR A 86 5.22 16.28 6.89
CA THR A 86 5.75 15.47 8.00
C THR A 86 4.66 14.63 8.65
N THR A 87 3.45 15.18 8.81
CA THR A 87 2.29 14.46 9.35
C THR A 87 1.92 13.26 8.47
N ILE A 88 1.93 13.44 7.14
CA ILE A 88 1.69 12.36 6.18
C ILE A 88 2.75 11.27 6.29
N MET A 89 4.04 11.67 6.36
CA MET A 89 5.15 10.73 6.45
C MET A 89 5.17 9.97 7.77
N GLN A 90 4.87 10.61 8.89
CA GLN A 90 4.77 9.96 10.20
C GLN A 90 3.70 8.86 10.19
N ARG A 91 2.49 9.16 9.70
CA ARG A 91 1.42 8.16 9.56
C ARG A 91 1.86 7.00 8.68
N ARG A 92 2.44 7.31 7.51
CA ARG A 92 2.94 6.29 6.58
C ARG A 92 3.98 5.38 7.21
N PHE A 93 4.92 5.92 7.98
CA PHE A 93 5.95 5.12 8.65
C PHE A 93 5.36 4.25 9.76
N THR A 94 4.44 4.78 10.57
CA THR A 94 3.75 3.98 11.59
C THR A 94 2.99 2.81 10.98
N GLU A 95 2.25 3.04 9.89
CA GLU A 95 1.52 1.99 9.17
C GLU A 95 2.47 0.94 8.60
N VAL A 96 3.50 1.37 7.86
CA VAL A 96 4.45 0.48 7.19
C VAL A 96 5.26 -0.34 8.19
N PHE A 97 5.87 0.28 9.20
CA PHE A 97 6.69 -0.44 10.17
C PHE A 97 5.86 -1.34 11.07
N GLY A 98 4.63 -0.93 11.42
CA GLY A 98 3.69 -1.78 12.15
C GLY A 98 3.37 -3.06 11.36
N LEU A 99 3.08 -2.93 10.07
CA LEU A 99 2.83 -4.07 9.20
C LEU A 99 4.08 -4.93 8.94
N MET A 100 5.26 -4.32 8.78
CA MET A 100 6.51 -5.07 8.66
C MET A 100 6.75 -5.94 9.89
N GLY A 101 6.57 -5.37 11.09
CA GLY A 101 6.68 -6.13 12.34
C GLY A 101 5.64 -7.25 12.43
N ALA A 102 4.38 -6.97 12.09
CA ALA A 102 3.31 -7.96 12.12
C ALA A 102 3.51 -9.11 11.13
N LEU A 103 4.11 -8.85 9.98
CA LEU A 103 4.31 -9.84 8.92
C LEU A 103 5.72 -10.48 8.94
N GLY A 104 6.58 -10.08 9.87
CA GLY A 104 7.95 -10.58 9.97
C GLY A 104 8.87 -10.14 8.83
N LEU A 105 8.57 -9.00 8.18
CA LEU A 105 9.35 -8.47 7.06
C LEU A 105 10.57 -7.72 7.60
N THR A 106 11.77 -8.12 7.17
CA THR A 106 13.03 -7.46 7.54
C THR A 106 13.41 -6.33 6.58
N GLU A 107 12.87 -6.36 5.37
CA GLU A 107 13.02 -5.32 4.36
C GLU A 107 11.66 -5.02 3.73
N PRO A 108 11.45 -3.81 3.18
CA PRO A 108 10.26 -3.54 2.39
C PRO A 108 10.17 -4.54 1.24
N PRO A 109 8.96 -5.06 0.93
CA PRO A 109 8.79 -5.95 -0.22
C PRO A 109 9.25 -5.25 -1.49
N ASN A 110 9.84 -6.01 -2.42
CA ASN A 110 10.14 -5.48 -3.76
C ASN A 110 8.85 -4.94 -4.37
N ARG A 111 8.91 -3.67 -4.79
CA ARG A 111 7.74 -2.85 -5.13
C ARG A 111 7.39 -2.90 -6.62
N GLY A 112 8.22 -3.54 -7.44
CA GLY A 112 8.03 -3.58 -8.90
C GLY A 112 7.78 -2.20 -9.52
N PRO A 113 7.35 -2.13 -10.79
CA PRO A 113 6.98 -0.88 -11.43
C PRO A 113 5.58 -0.40 -10.98
N HIS A 114 5.51 0.42 -9.93
CA HIS A 114 4.26 1.07 -9.48
C HIS A 114 3.79 2.25 -10.35
N LEU A 115 4.31 2.43 -11.56
CA LEU A 115 4.01 3.57 -12.44
C LEU A 115 2.51 3.75 -12.69
N ALA A 116 1.80 2.65 -12.98
CA ALA A 116 0.34 2.69 -13.19
C ALA A 116 -0.42 3.09 -11.92
N CYS A 117 0.07 2.64 -10.75
CA CYS A 117 -0.51 3.05 -9.46
C CYS A 117 -0.34 4.55 -9.25
N TYR A 118 0.78 5.12 -9.69
CA TYR A 118 1.02 6.55 -9.58
C TYR A 118 -0.02 7.37 -10.33
N ALA A 119 -0.22 7.09 -11.63
CA ALA A 119 -1.25 7.77 -12.42
C ALA A 119 -2.64 7.64 -11.79
N ALA A 120 -2.98 6.45 -11.24
CA ALA A 120 -4.27 6.20 -10.61
C ALA A 120 -4.41 6.80 -9.19
N GLY A 121 -3.32 7.20 -8.56
CA GLY A 121 -3.30 7.68 -7.16
C GLY A 121 -3.67 6.63 -6.11
N ARG A 122 -3.73 5.35 -6.49
CA ARG A 122 -4.08 4.20 -5.65
C ARG A 122 -3.42 2.94 -6.19
N HIS A 123 -3.36 1.87 -5.38
CA HIS A 123 -2.87 0.58 -5.85
C HIS A 123 -3.81 0.02 -6.94
N LEU A 124 -3.24 -0.58 -7.98
CA LEU A 124 -3.98 -1.28 -9.03
C LEU A 124 -3.64 -2.76 -8.98
N ARG A 125 -4.67 -3.60 -8.87
CA ARG A 125 -4.56 -5.06 -8.94
C ARG A 125 -3.93 -5.49 -10.26
N GLY A 126 -3.02 -6.46 -10.23
CA GLY A 126 -2.28 -6.90 -11.41
C GLY A 126 -1.04 -6.06 -11.73
N ALA A 127 -0.74 -5.03 -10.94
CA ALA A 127 0.61 -4.48 -10.83
C ALA A 127 1.56 -5.42 -10.01
N THR A 128 1.16 -6.68 -9.85
CA THR A 128 1.89 -7.74 -9.17
C THR A 128 2.78 -8.45 -10.18
N ASP A 129 4.07 -8.46 -9.90
CA ASP A 129 5.09 -9.14 -10.69
C ASP A 129 4.87 -10.67 -10.65
N ALA A 130 4.44 -11.27 -11.76
CA ALA A 130 5.16 -12.47 -12.15
C ALA A 130 6.57 -11.99 -12.56
N PRO A 131 7.66 -12.66 -12.14
CA PRO A 131 8.98 -12.31 -12.65
C PRO A 131 8.98 -12.61 -14.15
N GLU A 132 8.72 -11.61 -14.97
CA GLU A 132 9.19 -11.64 -16.34
C GLU A 132 10.71 -11.61 -16.24
N THR A 133 11.31 -12.73 -16.60
CA THR A 133 12.75 -12.93 -16.82
C THR A 133 13.46 -11.64 -17.21
N GLY A 134 14.38 -11.16 -16.35
CA GLY A 134 15.40 -10.17 -16.73
C GLY A 134 15.23 -8.73 -16.22
N ALA A 135 14.48 -8.47 -15.15
CA ALA A 135 14.46 -7.12 -14.54
C ALA A 135 15.68 -6.88 -13.63
N GLU A 136 16.89 -6.90 -14.20
CA GLU A 136 18.15 -6.60 -13.48
C GLU A 136 18.42 -5.08 -13.35
N ASP A 137 17.69 -4.22 -14.06
CA ASP A 137 17.85 -2.76 -13.98
C ASP A 137 16.48 -2.07 -13.93
N CYS A 138 15.84 -2.02 -12.76
CA CYS A 138 14.83 -1.01 -12.50
C CYS A 138 15.55 0.22 -11.96
N GLU A 139 15.77 1.22 -12.82
CA GLU A 139 16.24 2.56 -12.42
C GLU A 139 15.57 2.95 -11.09
N PRO A 140 16.31 3.51 -10.11
CA PRO A 140 15.74 3.91 -8.83
C PRO A 140 14.72 5.02 -9.08
N HIS A 141 13.48 4.63 -9.36
CA HIS A 141 12.40 5.54 -9.61
C HIS A 141 12.10 6.22 -8.27
N GLN A 142 12.55 7.47 -8.12
CA GLN A 142 12.39 8.30 -6.92
C GLN A 142 11.32 9.41 -7.10
N PRO A 143 10.08 9.09 -7.51
CA PRO A 143 9.04 10.08 -7.79
C PRO A 143 8.58 10.81 -6.52
N LEU A 144 8.92 10.26 -5.36
CA LEU A 144 8.67 10.89 -4.07
C LEU A 144 9.60 12.09 -3.85
N LEU A 145 10.84 12.03 -4.32
CA LEU A 145 11.76 13.18 -4.24
C LEU A 145 11.31 14.30 -5.15
N ASP A 146 10.86 14.01 -6.37
CA ASP A 146 10.32 15.01 -7.28
C ASP A 146 9.10 15.71 -6.67
N THR A 147 8.20 14.93 -6.06
CA THR A 147 7.02 15.46 -5.36
C THR A 147 7.44 16.38 -4.19
N ILE A 148 8.47 16.01 -3.44
CA ILE A 148 9.01 16.83 -2.35
C ILE A 148 9.67 18.10 -2.89
N HIS A 149 10.40 18.00 -4.00
CA HIS A 149 11.07 19.12 -4.65
C HIS A 149 10.04 20.16 -5.14
N GLN A 150 9.01 19.72 -5.87
CA GLN A 150 7.90 20.56 -6.30
C GLN A 150 7.17 21.21 -5.13
N LEU A 151 6.91 20.43 -4.07
CA LEU A 151 6.38 20.96 -2.84
C LEU A 151 7.30 22.08 -2.35
N VAL A 152 8.54 21.79 -1.95
CA VAL A 152 9.45 22.73 -1.29
C VAL A 152 9.74 23.98 -2.12
N LEU A 153 10.03 23.84 -3.41
CA LEU A 153 10.50 24.94 -4.26
C LEU A 153 9.40 25.65 -5.05
N GLY A 154 8.21 25.06 -5.19
CA GLY A 154 7.07 25.68 -5.88
C GLY A 154 7.26 25.84 -7.40
N GLU A 155 8.27 25.21 -8.00
CA GLU A 155 8.51 25.26 -9.44
C GLU A 155 7.57 24.28 -10.15
N SER A 156 6.74 24.81 -11.06
CA SER A 156 5.77 24.08 -11.90
C SER A 156 6.40 23.58 -13.18
#